data_AF-A0A7S1QA36-F1
#
_entry.id   AF-A0A7S1QA36-F1
#
_cell.length_a   1.000
_cell.length_b   1.000
_cell.length_c   1.000
_cell.angle_alpha   90.00
_cell.angle_beta   90.00
_cell.angle_gamma   90.00
#
_symmetry.space_group_name_H-M   'P 1'
#
loop_
_entity.id
_entity.type
_entity.pdbx_description
1 polymer ?
#
loop_
_entity_poly.entity_id
_entity_poly.type
_entity_poly.pdbx_seq_one_letter_code
_entity_poly.pdbx_strand_id
1 'polypeptide(L)'
;RYTTKKVLPAFQWLKTGIKASQLGPGQLVAKTLGGNDVLVGKDQSGSLFCVGNLCPHFGTPMSEGADVIGDIIICPLHGSSFSTKTGELLDWCPSPPIIGPLTGIIAEQRNLPVLEARTSFWGDDIEVNVDTNAKKAYEADYWKGLLDAQGKVDGTYY
;
A
#
# COMPACT_ATOMS: atom_id res chain seq x y z
N ARG A 1 17.87 17.23 -12.41
CA ARG A 1 18.76 17.62 -11.29
C ARG A 1 18.40 16.74 -10.11
N TYR A 2 19.27 15.82 -9.72
CA TYR A 2 19.05 14.94 -8.58
C TYR A 2 19.39 15.71 -7.29
N THR A 3 18.66 15.47 -6.20
CA THR A 3 18.86 16.15 -4.92
C THR A 3 18.92 15.12 -3.81
N THR A 4 19.86 15.30 -2.88
CA THR A 4 20.00 14.50 -1.65
C THR A 4 19.19 15.08 -0.49
N LYS A 5 18.41 16.15 -0.71
CA LYS A 5 17.53 16.70 0.32
C LYS A 5 16.50 15.67 0.72
N LYS A 6 16.23 15.61 2.03
CA LYS A 6 15.08 14.87 2.57
C LYS A 6 13.82 15.30 1.83
N VAL A 7 13.22 14.38 1.11
CA VAL A 7 11.96 14.59 0.41
C VAL A 7 10.85 14.51 1.46
N LEU A 8 10.17 15.61 1.71
CA LEU A 8 9.04 15.64 2.64
C LEU A 8 7.77 15.11 1.96
N PRO A 9 6.86 14.46 2.70
CA PRO A 9 5.57 14.05 2.16
C PRO A 9 4.78 15.22 1.60
N ALA A 10 4.07 14.98 0.50
CA ALA A 10 3.12 15.91 -0.11
C ALA A 10 1.79 15.18 -0.33
N PHE A 11 0.99 15.13 0.72
CA PHE A 11 -0.31 14.47 0.73
C PHE A 11 -1.34 15.21 -0.12
N GLN A 12 -1.95 14.50 -1.07
CA GLN A 12 -2.99 15.02 -1.95
C GLN A 12 -4.09 13.99 -2.13
N TRP A 13 -5.34 14.47 -2.17
CA TRP A 13 -6.49 13.66 -2.55
C TRP A 13 -6.50 13.49 -4.07
N LEU A 14 -6.31 12.25 -4.52
CA LEU A 14 -6.36 11.90 -5.94
C LEU A 14 -7.58 11.03 -6.23
N LYS A 15 -8.26 11.31 -7.35
CA LYS A 15 -9.36 10.48 -7.84
C LYS A 15 -8.81 9.15 -8.34
N THR A 16 -9.46 8.06 -7.94
CA THR A 16 -9.14 6.69 -8.37
C THR A 16 -9.62 6.40 -9.80
N GLY A 17 -10.56 7.21 -10.31
CA GLY A 17 -11.30 6.95 -11.55
C GLY A 17 -12.36 5.86 -11.41
N ILE A 18 -12.69 5.44 -10.18
CA ILE A 18 -13.75 4.49 -9.86
C ILE A 18 -14.83 5.22 -9.08
N LYS A 19 -16.09 4.93 -9.37
CA LYS A 19 -17.22 5.40 -8.56
C LYS A 19 -17.54 4.43 -7.42
N ALA A 20 -17.96 4.93 -6.26
CA ALA A 20 -18.29 4.05 -5.13
C ALA A 20 -19.47 3.12 -5.43
N SER A 21 -20.39 3.51 -6.31
CA SER A 21 -21.46 2.64 -6.84
C SER A 21 -20.98 1.48 -7.72
N GLN A 22 -19.76 1.56 -8.28
CA GLN A 22 -19.17 0.49 -9.11
C GLN A 22 -18.47 -0.58 -8.28
N LEU A 23 -18.34 -0.37 -6.97
CA LEU A 23 -17.67 -1.27 -6.04
C LEU A 23 -18.69 -1.85 -5.06
N GLY A 24 -18.90 -3.16 -5.11
CA GLY A 24 -19.73 -3.90 -4.17
C GLY A 24 -18.97 -4.29 -2.88
N PRO A 25 -19.67 -4.74 -1.83
CA PRO A 25 -19.04 -5.30 -0.63
C PRO A 25 -18.08 -6.45 -0.98
N GLY A 26 -16.91 -6.46 -0.34
CA GLY A 26 -15.84 -7.44 -0.56
C GLY A 26 -15.07 -7.28 -1.88
N GLN A 27 -15.49 -6.38 -2.78
CA GLN A 27 -14.75 -6.15 -4.02
C GLN A 27 -13.52 -5.27 -3.78
N LEU A 28 -12.48 -5.55 -4.57
CA LEU A 28 -11.18 -4.92 -4.48
C LEU A 28 -10.75 -4.44 -5.88
N VAL A 29 -10.14 -3.26 -5.96
CA VAL A 29 -9.56 -2.73 -7.20
C VAL A 29 -8.22 -2.06 -6.92
N ALA A 30 -7.17 -2.55 -7.58
CA ALA A 30 -5.84 -1.93 -7.51
C ALA A 30 -5.77 -0.66 -8.37
N LYS A 31 -5.03 0.33 -7.87
CA LYS A 31 -4.72 1.58 -8.56
C LYS A 31 -3.31 2.04 -8.24
N THR A 32 -2.69 2.73 -9.20
CA THR A 32 -1.47 3.48 -8.95
C THR A 32 -1.79 4.97 -8.90
N LEU A 33 -1.63 5.60 -7.72
CA LEU A 33 -1.97 7.00 -7.48
C LEU A 33 -0.75 7.76 -6.95
N GLY A 34 -0.29 8.77 -7.68
CA GLY A 34 0.87 9.56 -7.26
C GLY A 34 2.15 8.74 -7.06
N GLY A 35 2.28 7.59 -7.75
CA GLY A 35 3.39 6.65 -7.57
C GLY A 35 3.22 5.64 -6.43
N ASN A 36 2.07 5.61 -5.75
CA ASN A 36 1.73 4.63 -4.72
C ASN A 36 0.87 3.52 -5.32
N ASP A 37 1.20 2.26 -5.04
CA ASP A 37 0.36 1.11 -5.41
C ASP A 37 -0.63 0.80 -4.28
N VAL A 38 -1.91 1.06 -4.54
CA VAL A 38 -2.98 1.05 -3.56
C VAL A 38 -4.08 0.09 -3.96
N LEU A 39 -4.77 -0.45 -2.97
CA LEU A 39 -5.91 -1.34 -3.14
C LEU A 39 -7.13 -0.72 -2.48
N VAL A 40 -8.10 -0.32 -3.30
CA VAL A 40 -9.36 0.25 -2.86
C VAL A 40 -10.38 -0.85 -2.75
N GLY A 41 -11.11 -0.90 -1.63
CA GLY A 41 -12.07 -1.96 -1.36
C GLY A 41 -13.30 -1.49 -0.60
N LYS A 42 -14.30 -2.35 -0.53
CA LYS A 42 -15.34 -2.27 0.50
C LYS A 42 -15.29 -3.50 1.38
N ASP A 43 -15.41 -3.29 2.68
CA ASP A 43 -15.60 -4.40 3.61
C ASP A 43 -16.97 -5.08 3.36
N GLN A 44 -17.26 -6.18 4.06
CA GLN A 44 -18.53 -6.89 3.86
C GLN A 44 -19.76 -6.08 4.30
N SER A 45 -19.59 -5.05 5.15
CA SER A 45 -20.66 -4.10 5.51
C SER A 45 -20.90 -3.05 4.43
N GLY A 46 -20.01 -2.95 3.44
CA GLY A 46 -20.03 -1.93 2.40
C GLY A 46 -19.23 -0.67 2.74
N SER A 47 -18.50 -0.67 3.86
CA SER A 47 -17.65 0.47 4.25
C SER A 47 -16.41 0.53 3.36
N LEU A 48 -16.16 1.70 2.79
CA LEU A 48 -15.01 1.96 1.93
C LEU A 48 -13.70 1.93 2.74
N PHE A 49 -12.66 1.29 2.19
CA PHE A 49 -11.31 1.34 2.72
C PHE A 49 -10.27 1.43 1.60
N CYS A 50 -9.04 1.81 1.95
CA CYS A 50 -7.89 1.73 1.06
C CYS A 50 -6.65 1.30 1.84
N VAL A 51 -5.93 0.34 1.29
CA VAL A 51 -4.67 -0.18 1.84
C VAL A 51 -3.58 -0.22 0.78
N GLY A 52 -2.33 -0.50 1.16
CA GLY A 52 -1.28 -0.83 0.20
C GLY A 52 -1.63 -2.12 -0.56
N ASN A 53 -1.38 -2.16 -1.87
CA ASN A 53 -1.69 -3.36 -2.67
C ASN A 53 -0.67 -4.49 -2.47
N LEU A 54 0.47 -4.24 -1.85
CA LEU A 54 1.51 -5.26 -1.67
C LEU A 54 1.50 -5.78 -0.24
N CYS A 55 1.41 -7.10 -0.07
CA CYS A 55 1.49 -7.74 1.23
C CYS A 55 2.85 -7.44 1.90
N PRO A 56 2.90 -6.99 3.18
CA PRO A 56 4.15 -6.69 3.88
C PRO A 56 5.08 -7.89 4.08
N HIS A 57 4.64 -9.11 3.78
CA HIS A 57 5.48 -10.31 3.81
C HIS A 57 6.48 -10.32 2.64
N PHE A 58 6.05 -10.69 1.43
CA PHE A 58 6.90 -10.73 0.21
C PHE A 58 6.44 -9.84 -0.93
N GLY A 59 5.56 -8.88 -0.65
CA GLY A 59 5.05 -7.97 -1.68
C GLY A 59 4.11 -8.65 -2.67
N THR A 60 3.45 -9.75 -2.29
CA THR A 60 2.38 -10.36 -3.08
C THR A 60 1.30 -9.30 -3.35
N PRO A 61 0.90 -9.08 -4.61
CA PRO A 61 -0.22 -8.21 -4.92
C PRO A 61 -1.52 -8.78 -4.33
N MET A 62 -2.10 -8.05 -3.39
CA MET A 62 -3.35 -8.40 -2.71
C MET A 62 -4.52 -8.40 -3.71
N SER A 63 -4.45 -7.61 -4.78
CA SER A 63 -5.44 -7.62 -5.86
C SER A 63 -5.55 -8.95 -6.62
N GLU A 64 -4.56 -9.84 -6.54
CA GLU A 64 -4.52 -11.10 -7.30
C GLU A 64 -5.23 -12.27 -6.58
N GLY A 65 -6.07 -11.96 -5.58
CA GLY A 65 -6.92 -12.97 -4.94
C GLY A 65 -7.11 -12.81 -3.44
N ALA A 66 -6.85 -11.63 -2.87
CA ALA A 66 -7.15 -11.42 -1.46
C ALA A 66 -8.65 -11.58 -1.18
N ASP A 67 -8.96 -12.25 -0.06
CA ASP A 67 -10.32 -12.36 0.46
C ASP A 67 -10.59 -11.24 1.46
N VAL A 68 -11.85 -10.81 1.53
CA VAL A 68 -12.35 -9.87 2.55
C VAL A 68 -13.43 -10.56 3.39
N ILE A 69 -13.16 -10.74 4.68
CA ILE A 69 -14.06 -11.37 5.66
C ILE A 69 -14.34 -10.38 6.78
N GLY A 70 -15.60 -9.97 6.95
CA GLY A 70 -15.94 -8.84 7.82
C GLY A 70 -15.19 -7.58 7.38
N ASP A 71 -14.35 -7.05 8.26
CA ASP A 71 -13.42 -5.94 8.02
C ASP A 71 -11.94 -6.38 7.99
N ILE A 72 -11.68 -7.65 7.68
CA ILE A 72 -10.34 -8.25 7.57
C ILE A 72 -10.04 -8.55 6.10
N ILE A 73 -8.84 -8.18 5.64
CA ILE A 73 -8.31 -8.57 4.34
C ILE A 73 -7.21 -9.63 4.51
N ILE A 74 -7.25 -10.68 3.68
CA ILE A 74 -6.38 -11.85 3.80
C ILE A 74 -5.51 -11.97 2.55
N CYS A 75 -4.20 -12.07 2.75
CA CYS A 75 -3.24 -12.25 1.67
C CYS A 75 -3.43 -13.62 0.99
N PRO A 76 -3.53 -13.69 -0.35
CA PRO A 76 -3.81 -14.93 -1.06
C PRO A 76 -2.68 -15.97 -0.98
N LEU A 77 -1.45 -15.54 -0.70
CA LEU A 77 -0.29 -16.44 -0.75
C LEU A 77 -0.12 -17.26 0.53
N HIS A 78 0.11 -16.59 1.67
CA HIS A 78 0.38 -17.27 2.95
C HIS A 78 -0.70 -17.01 4.01
N GLY A 79 -1.79 -16.32 3.64
CA GLY A 79 -2.93 -16.11 4.52
C GLY A 79 -2.72 -15.05 5.61
N SER A 80 -1.67 -14.22 5.54
CA SER A 80 -1.51 -13.13 6.51
C SER A 80 -2.72 -12.20 6.44
N SER A 81 -3.31 -11.90 7.60
CA SER A 81 -4.59 -11.20 7.71
C SER A 81 -4.40 -9.84 8.40
N PHE A 82 -5.13 -8.84 7.92
CA PHE A 82 -4.99 -7.46 8.40
C PHE A 82 -6.36 -6.79 8.56
N SER A 83 -6.50 -5.91 9.55
CA SER A 83 -7.66 -5.03 9.61
C SER A 83 -7.66 -4.07 8.42
N THR A 84 -8.78 -3.99 7.70
CA THR A 84 -8.98 -3.01 6.61
C THR A 84 -9.06 -1.56 7.10
N LYS A 85 -9.30 -1.35 8.41
CA LYS A 85 -9.47 -0.03 9.03
C LYS A 85 -8.18 0.51 9.63
N THR A 86 -7.43 -0.34 10.32
CA THR A 86 -6.22 0.07 11.05
C THR A 86 -4.94 -0.46 10.41
N GLY A 87 -5.03 -1.46 9.54
CA GLY A 87 -3.88 -2.15 8.95
C GLY A 87 -3.21 -3.12 9.92
N GLU A 88 -3.72 -3.24 11.15
CA GLU A 88 -3.16 -4.11 12.18
C GLU A 88 -3.08 -5.55 11.69
N LEU A 89 -1.90 -6.15 11.84
CA LEU A 89 -1.66 -7.56 11.58
C LEU A 89 -2.41 -8.41 12.62
N LEU A 90 -3.22 -9.35 12.14
CA LEU A 90 -3.99 -10.26 12.99
C LEU A 90 -3.34 -11.66 13.02
N ASP A 91 -3.07 -12.23 11.85
CA ASP A 91 -2.36 -13.51 11.69
C ASP A 91 -1.20 -13.38 10.72
N TRP A 92 -0.06 -13.99 11.05
CA TRP A 92 1.15 -13.97 10.22
C TRP A 92 1.43 -15.33 9.60
N CYS A 93 1.29 -15.42 8.27
CA CYS A 93 1.61 -16.61 7.47
C CYS A 93 0.98 -17.93 7.97
N PRO A 94 -0.34 -18.01 8.28
CA PRO A 94 -0.96 -19.25 8.76
C PRO A 94 -1.02 -20.37 7.71
N SER A 95 -0.85 -20.06 6.42
CA SER A 95 -0.99 -20.99 5.30
C SER A 95 0.34 -21.24 4.56
N PRO A 96 0.60 -22.48 4.10
CA PRO A 96 -0.15 -23.70 4.34
C PRO A 96 -0.05 -24.18 5.80
N PRO A 97 -1.02 -24.94 6.35
CA PRO A 97 -0.95 -25.43 7.72
C PRO A 97 0.37 -26.17 8.01
N ILE A 98 0.88 -26.06 9.25
CA ILE A 98 2.15 -26.63 9.74
C ILE A 98 3.39 -25.90 9.21
N ILE A 99 3.49 -25.65 7.90
CA ILE A 99 4.70 -25.08 7.28
C ILE A 99 4.65 -23.56 7.08
N GLY A 100 3.46 -22.98 6.99
CA GLY A 100 3.22 -21.55 6.79
C GLY A 100 3.95 -20.68 7.81
N PRO A 101 3.84 -20.95 9.12
CA PRO A 101 4.53 -20.17 10.14
C PRO A 101 6.06 -20.14 9.98
N LEU A 102 6.66 -21.18 9.38
CA LEU A 102 8.10 -21.22 9.10
C LEU A 102 8.50 -20.23 7.99
N THR A 103 7.62 -20.00 7.00
CA THR A 103 7.83 -18.98 5.96
C THR A 103 7.77 -17.55 6.52
N GLY A 104 7.15 -17.38 7.68
CA GLY A 104 7.09 -16.12 8.42
C GLY A 104 8.38 -15.76 9.15
N ILE A 105 9.31 -16.71 9.36
CA ILE A 105 10.55 -16.49 10.14
C ILE A 105 11.55 -15.60 9.39
N ILE A 106 11.49 -15.58 8.07
CA ILE A 106 12.45 -14.84 7.22
C ILE A 106 12.03 -13.39 6.92
N ALA A 107 10.91 -12.94 7.47
CA ALA A 107 10.36 -11.61 7.24
C ALA A 107 9.84 -10.99 8.54
N GLU A 108 10.16 -9.72 8.75
CA GLU A 108 9.66 -8.96 9.89
C GLU A 108 8.14 -8.77 9.78
N GLN A 109 7.43 -9.00 10.89
CA GLN A 109 6.00 -8.73 11.00
C GLN A 109 5.75 -7.24 10.89
N ARG A 110 4.88 -6.86 9.95
CA ARG A 110 4.56 -5.46 9.68
C ARG A 110 3.07 -5.33 9.42
N ASN A 111 2.50 -4.23 9.90
CA ASN A 111 1.13 -3.83 9.58
C ASN A 111 1.01 -3.48 8.09
N LEU A 112 -0.18 -3.66 7.56
CA LEU A 112 -0.52 -3.24 6.21
C LEU A 112 -0.72 -1.71 6.18
N PRO A 113 -0.10 -0.97 5.26
CA PRO A 113 -0.34 0.47 5.16
C PRO A 113 -1.81 0.76 4.87
N VAL A 114 -2.43 1.64 5.65
CA VAL A 114 -3.78 2.16 5.39
C VAL A 114 -3.67 3.56 4.84
N LEU A 115 -4.48 3.86 3.83
CA LEU A 115 -4.61 5.19 3.25
C LEU A 115 -6.04 5.68 3.45
N GLU A 116 -6.19 6.97 3.71
CA GLU A 116 -7.52 7.55 3.85
C GLU A 116 -8.22 7.52 2.48
N ALA A 117 -9.43 6.96 2.47
CA ALA A 117 -10.30 6.94 1.30
C ALA A 117 -11.64 7.58 1.63
N ARG A 118 -12.21 8.28 0.65
CA ARG A 118 -13.53 8.89 0.77
C ARG A 118 -14.23 8.90 -0.58
N THR A 119 -15.55 9.07 -0.54
CA THR A 119 -16.30 9.49 -1.72
C THR A 119 -16.18 11.01 -1.88
N SER A 120 -15.99 11.48 -3.10
CA SER A 120 -15.87 12.90 -3.44
C SER A 120 -17.08 13.68 -2.95
N PHE A 121 -16.86 14.92 -2.51
CA PHE A 121 -17.96 15.76 -2.02
C PHE A 121 -19.00 16.07 -3.11
N TRP A 122 -18.54 16.26 -4.35
CA TRP A 122 -19.39 16.48 -5.52
C TRP A 122 -19.31 15.27 -6.45
N GLY A 123 -20.19 14.29 -6.23
CA GLY A 123 -20.31 13.11 -7.06
C GLY A 123 -20.07 11.82 -6.27
N ASP A 124 -19.69 10.78 -7.01
CA ASP A 124 -19.52 9.43 -6.46
C ASP A 124 -18.10 8.89 -6.71
N ASP A 125 -17.15 9.73 -7.10
CA ASP A 125 -15.77 9.30 -7.34
C ASP A 125 -15.11 8.94 -6.01
N ILE A 126 -14.40 7.82 -5.96
CA ILE A 126 -13.55 7.48 -4.81
C ILE A 126 -12.25 8.29 -4.94
N GLU A 127 -11.90 9.01 -3.88
CA GLU A 127 -10.65 9.73 -3.69
C GLU A 127 -9.81 9.06 -2.61
N VAL A 128 -8.49 9.00 -2.79
CA VAL A 128 -7.54 8.48 -1.81
C VAL A 128 -6.50 9.56 -1.52
N ASN A 129 -6.18 9.75 -0.24
CA ASN A 129 -5.13 10.64 0.22
C ASN A 129 -3.78 9.92 0.08
N VAL A 130 -2.93 10.38 -0.84
CA VAL A 130 -1.64 9.74 -1.13
C VAL A 130 -0.49 10.74 -1.03
N ASP A 131 0.67 10.26 -0.55
CA ASP A 131 1.90 11.03 -0.63
C ASP A 131 2.42 11.01 -2.07
N THR A 132 2.24 12.13 -2.78
CA THR A 132 2.70 12.30 -4.17
C THR A 132 4.22 12.39 -4.31
N ASN A 133 4.93 12.55 -3.19
CA ASN A 133 6.39 12.52 -3.13
C ASN A 133 6.95 11.13 -2.78
N ALA A 134 6.11 10.13 -2.46
CA ALA A 134 6.56 8.82 -1.98
C ALA A 134 7.57 8.14 -2.92
N LYS A 135 7.29 8.13 -4.23
CA LYS A 135 8.21 7.57 -5.24
C LYS A 135 9.55 8.31 -5.25
N LYS A 136 9.51 9.64 -5.23
CA LYS A 136 10.73 10.47 -5.22
C LYS A 136 11.55 10.25 -3.94
N ALA A 137 10.88 10.08 -2.80
CA ALA A 137 11.52 9.76 -1.54
C ALA A 137 12.18 8.36 -1.58
N TYR A 138 11.48 7.35 -2.10
CA TYR A 138 12.00 6.00 -2.27
C TYR A 138 13.24 5.93 -3.18
N GLU A 139 13.22 6.64 -4.31
CA GLU A 139 14.33 6.64 -5.26
C GLU A 139 15.54 7.48 -4.80
N ALA A 140 15.38 8.36 -3.81
CA ALA A 140 16.43 9.29 -3.40
C ALA A 140 17.71 8.58 -2.95
N ASP A 141 17.58 7.49 -2.18
CA ASP A 141 18.73 6.72 -1.68
C ASP A 141 19.45 5.94 -2.78
N TYR A 142 18.70 5.41 -3.76
CA TYR A 142 19.28 4.76 -4.93
C TYR A 142 20.17 5.73 -5.72
N TRP A 143 19.65 6.92 -6.00
CA TRP A 143 20.41 7.93 -6.74
C TRP A 143 21.61 8.44 -5.94
N LYS A 144 21.49 8.55 -4.62
CA LYS A 144 22.62 8.88 -3.74
C LYS A 144 23.75 7.86 -3.88
N GLY A 145 23.46 6.57 -3.72
CA GLY A 145 24.47 5.51 -3.83
C GLY A 145 25.12 5.44 -5.21
N LEU A 146 24.35 5.64 -6.29
CA LEU A 146 24.89 5.66 -7.65
C LEU A 146 25.84 6.85 -7.89
N LEU A 147 25.50 8.02 -7.37
CA LEU A 147 26.33 9.22 -7.50
C LEU A 147 27.60 9.10 -6.66
N ASP A 148 27.49 8.57 -5.43
CA ASP A 148 28.63 8.27 -4.54
C ASP A 148 29.62 7.33 -5.27
N ALA A 149 29.13 6.25 -5.87
CA ALA A 149 29.95 5.27 -6.60
C ALA A 149 30.65 5.85 -7.85
N GLN A 150 30.10 6.89 -8.47
CA GLN A 150 30.68 7.53 -9.65
C GLN A 150 31.70 8.64 -9.29
N GLY A 151 31.92 8.93 -8.00
CA GLY A 151 32.76 10.06 -7.57
C GLY A 151 32.22 11.41 -8.03
N LYS A 152 30.94 11.47 -8.40
CA LYS A 152 30.26 12.68 -8.89
C LYS A 152 29.55 13.45 -7.78
N VAL A 153 29.74 13.04 -6.53
CA VAL A 153 29.29 13.79 -5.37
C VAL A 153 30.33 14.84 -5.04
N ASP A 154 29.96 16.10 -5.29
CA ASP A 154 30.79 17.28 -5.04
C ASP A 154 30.81 17.71 -3.56
N GLY A 155 30.16 16.94 -2.68
CA GLY A 155 30.09 17.22 -1.24
C GLY A 155 29.30 18.48 -0.88
N THR A 156 28.69 19.18 -1.84
CA THR A 156 27.91 20.40 -1.59
C THR A 156 26.41 20.12 -1.59
N TYR A 157 25.87 20.07 -0.37
CA TYR A 157 24.45 19.87 -0.10
C TYR A 157 23.74 21.22 -0.10
N TYR A 158 23.11 21.60 -1.23
CA TYR A 158 22.22 22.77 -1.31
C TYR A 158 20.77 22.41 -1.34
#